data_AF-J9FZU7-F1
#
_entry.id   AF-J9FZU7-F1
#
_cell.length_a   1.000
_cell.length_b   1.000
_cell.length_c   1.000
_cell.angle_alpha   90.00
_cell.angle_beta   90.00
_cell.angle_gamma   90.00
#
_symmetry.space_group_name_H-M   'P 1'
#
loop_
_entity.id
_entity.type
_entity.pdbx_description
1 polymer ?
#
loop_
_entity_poly.entity_id
_entity_poly.type
_entity_poly.pdbx_seq_one_letter_code
_entity_poly.pdbx_strand_id
1 'polypeptide(L)'
;MSYSLQELAYFFFPLLNVHSDFQDFVYANYRDIHDVKELAEKANMSLSTFTRRFKDTFNDTAQNWLTARRAESVLYDIVKTGLTFTEIAEKHEFSSSAYLTFFCKQHFGKTPATLRKNWKKGDIDIKS
;
A
#
# COMPACT_ATOMS: atom_id res chain seq x y z
N MET A 1 6.66 36.66 14.62
CA MET A 1 7.91 35.89 14.45
C MET A 1 7.66 34.85 13.38
N SER A 2 8.25 34.99 12.19
CA SER A 2 8.15 33.99 11.12
C SER A 2 9.39 33.12 11.16
N TYR A 3 9.23 31.82 11.38
CA TYR A 3 10.33 30.87 11.35
C TYR A 3 10.78 30.62 9.91
N SER A 4 12.08 30.44 9.72
CA SER A 4 12.64 29.96 8.46
C SER A 4 12.32 28.47 8.25
N LEU A 5 12.37 28.02 6.98
CA LEU A 5 12.18 26.60 6.64
C LEU A 5 13.21 25.70 7.34
N GLN A 6 14.42 26.20 7.59
CA GLN A 6 15.48 25.49 8.32
C GLN A 6 15.16 25.34 9.81
N GLU A 7 14.72 26.41 10.48
CA GLU A 7 14.33 26.34 11.89
C GLU A 7 13.12 25.44 12.09
N LEU A 8 12.16 25.49 11.15
CA LEU A 8 11.02 24.59 11.13
C LEU A 8 11.47 23.14 10.98
N ALA A 9 12.34 22.85 10.01
CA ALA A 9 12.87 21.51 9.78
C ALA A 9 13.65 20.99 11.00
N TYR A 10 14.48 21.80 11.65
CA TYR A 10 15.20 21.40 12.87
C TYR A 10 14.28 21.12 14.06
N PHE A 11 13.25 21.95 14.25
CA PHE A 11 12.26 21.74 15.31
C PHE A 11 11.46 20.44 15.11
N PHE A 12 11.07 20.15 13.87
CA PHE A 12 10.35 18.92 13.55
C PHE A 12 11.27 17.73 13.26
N PHE A 13 12.58 17.89 13.15
CA PHE A 13 13.50 16.80 12.81
C PHE A 13 13.35 15.58 13.73
N PRO A 14 13.26 15.73 15.08
CA PRO A 14 13.01 14.59 15.98
C PRO A 14 11.60 13.99 15.85
N LEU A 15 10.64 14.72 15.27
CA LEU A 15 9.26 14.28 15.04
C LEU A 15 9.08 13.65 13.64
N LEU A 16 9.94 14.01 12.68
CA LEU A 16 9.95 13.50 11.31
C LEU A 16 10.79 12.23 11.19
N ASN A 17 11.82 12.08 12.03
CA ASN A 17 12.71 10.91 12.05
C ASN A 17 12.23 9.84 13.05
N VAL A 18 10.92 9.58 13.08
CA VAL A 18 10.24 8.66 14.03
C VAL A 18 9.83 7.36 13.34
N HIS A 19 10.40 7.06 12.17
CA HIS A 19 10.29 5.71 11.65
C HIS A 19 11.25 4.83 12.43
N SER A 20 10.70 3.90 13.22
CA SER A 20 11.52 2.88 13.86
C SER A 20 12.22 2.04 12.79
N ASP A 21 13.38 1.44 13.10
CA ASP A 21 14.08 0.50 12.20
C ASP A 21 13.14 -0.56 11.59
N PHE A 22 12.08 -0.91 12.31
CA PHE A 22 11.06 -1.84 11.84
C PHE A 22 10.12 -1.25 10.77
N GLN A 23 9.71 0.01 10.90
CA GLN A 23 8.92 0.68 9.86
C GLN A 23 9.73 0.79 8.57
N ASP A 24 10.99 1.22 8.67
CA ASP A 24 11.89 1.32 7.52
C ASP A 24 12.10 -0.05 6.86
N PHE A 25 12.32 -1.09 7.67
CA PHE A 25 12.37 -2.46 7.17
C PHE A 25 11.09 -2.85 6.41
N VAL A 26 9.91 -2.60 6.97
CA VAL A 26 8.64 -2.95 6.31
C VAL A 26 8.51 -2.17 5.00
N TYR A 27 8.75 -0.86 4.99
CA TYR A 27 8.66 -0.02 3.79
C TYR A 27 9.68 -0.40 2.70
N ALA A 28 10.86 -0.87 3.08
CA ALA A 28 11.87 -1.33 2.12
C ALA A 28 11.51 -2.68 1.48
N ASN A 29 10.67 -3.50 2.13
CA ASN A 29 10.47 -4.90 1.72
C ASN A 29 9.05 -5.26 1.28
N TYR A 30 8.03 -4.47 1.62
CA TYR A 30 6.64 -4.84 1.37
C TYR A 30 6.24 -4.92 -0.11
N ARG A 31 6.99 -4.29 -1.02
CA ARG A 31 6.62 -4.20 -2.44
C ARG A 31 6.81 -5.53 -3.17
N ASP A 32 7.77 -6.32 -2.73
CA ASP A 32 8.16 -7.59 -3.37
C ASP A 32 7.62 -8.80 -2.60
N ILE A 33 6.81 -8.58 -1.56
CA ILE A 33 6.31 -9.63 -0.67
C ILE A 33 4.79 -9.59 -0.61
N HIS A 34 4.18 -10.75 -0.85
CA HIS A 34 2.73 -10.92 -0.83
C HIS A 34 2.21 -11.71 0.38
N ASP A 35 3.12 -12.31 1.17
CA ASP A 35 2.80 -13.06 2.38
C ASP A 35 3.43 -12.41 3.62
N VAL A 36 2.63 -12.26 4.67
CA VAL A 36 3.09 -11.82 6.00
C VAL A 36 4.18 -12.74 6.55
N LYS A 37 4.12 -14.04 6.24
CA LYS A 37 5.10 -15.02 6.70
C LYS A 37 6.49 -14.73 6.13
N GLU A 38 6.59 -14.42 4.84
CA GLU A 38 7.85 -14.06 4.18
C GLU A 38 8.45 -12.79 4.79
N LEU A 39 7.62 -11.80 5.11
CA LEU A 39 8.06 -10.58 5.81
C LEU A 39 8.60 -10.89 7.22
N ALA A 40 7.95 -11.80 7.96
CA ALA A 40 8.41 -12.22 9.28
C ALA A 40 9.76 -12.96 9.19
N GLU A 41 9.91 -13.87 8.23
CA GLU A 41 11.16 -14.59 7.96
C GLU A 41 12.29 -13.62 7.59
N LYS A 42 12.03 -12.67 6.70
CA LYS A 42 13.02 -11.64 6.31
C LYS A 42 13.40 -10.69 7.45
N ALA A 43 12.50 -10.51 8.42
CA ALA A 43 12.77 -9.76 9.65
C ALA A 43 13.51 -10.58 10.72
N ASN A 44 13.82 -11.87 10.45
CA ASN A 44 14.34 -12.84 11.42
C ASN A 44 13.45 -12.96 12.68
N MET A 45 12.12 -12.94 12.50
CA MET A 45 11.14 -13.04 13.58
C MET A 45 10.20 -14.23 13.38
N SER A 46 9.75 -14.82 14.49
CA SER A 46 8.57 -15.69 14.42
C SER A 46 7.34 -14.89 13.98
N LEU A 47 6.40 -15.56 13.31
CA LEU A 47 5.16 -14.92 12.84
C LEU A 47 4.39 -14.24 13.99
N SER A 48 4.36 -14.85 15.18
CA SER A 48 3.70 -14.27 16.36
C SER A 48 4.39 -12.99 16.87
N THR A 49 5.72 -12.97 16.87
CA THR A 49 6.49 -11.78 17.27
C THR A 49 6.31 -10.65 16.25
N PHE A 50 6.40 -11.00 14.97
CA PHE A 50 6.24 -10.05 13.87
C PHE A 50 4.85 -9.43 13.87
N THR A 51 3.79 -10.23 13.93
CA THR A 51 2.41 -9.72 13.90
C THR A 51 2.08 -8.84 15.10
N ARG A 52 2.55 -9.18 16.31
CA ARG A 52 2.43 -8.32 17.49
C ARG A 52 3.14 -6.97 17.26
N ARG A 53 4.43 -7.01 16.92
CA ARG A 53 5.22 -5.80 16.66
C ARG A 53 4.62 -4.95 15.54
N PHE A 54 4.11 -5.58 14.49
CA PHE A 54 3.45 -4.91 13.38
C PHE A 54 2.19 -4.19 13.85
N LYS A 55 1.34 -4.85 14.62
CA LYS A 55 0.13 -4.23 15.16
C LYS A 55 0.44 -3.05 16.08
N ASP A 56 1.46 -3.16 16.93
CA ASP A 56 1.89 -2.08 17.81
C ASP A 56 2.44 -0.88 17.01
N THR A 57 3.05 -1.15 15.86
CA THR A 57 3.74 -0.13 15.03
C THR A 57 2.83 0.55 14.01
N PHE A 58 1.90 -0.19 13.41
CA PHE A 58 1.04 0.27 12.31
C PHE A 58 -0.43 0.38 12.71
N ASN A 59 -0.78 -0.04 13.92
CA ASN A 59 -2.15 -0.08 14.44
C ASN A 59 -3.14 -0.88 13.56
N ASP A 60 -2.63 -1.79 12.74
CA ASP A 60 -3.38 -2.71 11.87
C ASP A 60 -2.64 -4.06 11.79
N THR A 61 -3.33 -5.08 11.32
CA THR A 61 -2.72 -6.38 11.04
C THR A 61 -1.85 -6.31 9.78
N ALA A 62 -0.74 -7.05 9.78
CA ALA A 62 0.14 -7.11 8.61
C ALA A 62 -0.59 -7.59 7.34
N GLN A 63 -1.55 -8.51 7.47
CA GLN A 63 -2.31 -9.02 6.33
C GLN A 63 -3.20 -7.95 5.70
N ASN A 64 -3.97 -7.22 6.53
CA ASN A 64 -4.82 -6.14 6.04
C ASN A 64 -3.99 -5.03 5.41
N TRP A 65 -2.88 -4.67 6.07
CA TRP A 65 -1.98 -3.62 5.60
C TRP A 65 -1.36 -3.97 4.23
N LEU A 66 -0.86 -5.20 4.05
CA LEU A 66 -0.34 -5.66 2.76
C LEU A 66 -1.42 -5.68 1.69
N THR A 67 -2.63 -6.13 2.05
CA THR A 67 -3.76 -6.17 1.12
C THR A 67 -4.15 -4.76 0.68
N ALA A 68 -4.17 -3.79 1.59
CA ALA A 68 -4.44 -2.39 1.28
C ALA A 68 -3.37 -1.79 0.34
N ARG A 69 -2.09 -2.06 0.59
CA ARG A 69 -1.00 -1.62 -0.29
C ARG A 69 -1.04 -2.25 -1.67
N ARG A 70 -1.36 -3.55 -1.74
CA ARG A 70 -1.61 -4.23 -3.03
C ARG A 70 -2.78 -3.58 -3.76
N ALA A 71 -3.88 -3.28 -3.06
CA ALA A 71 -5.02 -2.61 -3.64
C ALA A 71 -4.65 -1.23 -4.21
N GLU A 72 -3.91 -0.42 -3.44
CA GLU A 72 -3.38 0.87 -3.90
C GLU A 72 -2.54 0.72 -5.18
N SER A 73 -1.64 -0.27 -5.23
CA SER A 73 -0.80 -0.51 -6.41
C SER A 73 -1.61 -0.96 -7.63
N VAL A 74 -2.61 -1.82 -7.44
CA VAL A 74 -3.54 -2.23 -8.50
C VAL A 74 -4.30 -1.02 -9.03
N LEU A 75 -4.83 -0.17 -8.14
CA LEU A 75 -5.54 1.03 -8.52
C LEU A 75 -4.63 1.99 -9.30
N TYR A 76 -3.40 2.18 -8.85
CA TYR A 76 -2.39 2.98 -9.56
C TYR A 76 -2.21 2.47 -10.99
N ASP A 77 -2.00 1.17 -11.19
CA ASP A 77 -1.84 0.61 -12.53
C ASP A 77 -3.11 0.76 -13.38
N ILE A 78 -4.29 0.60 -12.79
CA ILE A 78 -5.57 0.80 -13.49
C ILE A 78 -5.71 2.24 -14.00
N VAL A 79 -5.34 3.24 -13.20
CA VAL A 79 -5.70 4.64 -13.48
C VAL A 79 -4.55 5.46 -14.09
N LYS A 80 -3.29 5.12 -13.77
CA LYS A 80 -2.10 5.85 -14.21
C LYS A 80 -1.38 5.21 -15.39
N THR A 81 -1.61 3.92 -15.65
CA THR A 81 -0.95 3.23 -16.76
C THR A 81 -1.90 2.95 -17.93
N GLY A 82 -1.32 2.73 -19.11
CA GLY A 82 -2.03 2.29 -20.32
C GLY A 82 -2.24 0.78 -20.40
N LEU A 83 -1.83 0.00 -19.40
CA LEU A 83 -1.87 -1.46 -19.42
C LEU A 83 -3.30 -1.99 -19.58
N THR A 84 -3.46 -3.09 -20.32
CA THR A 84 -4.71 -3.84 -20.41
C THR A 84 -5.05 -4.49 -19.07
N PHE A 85 -6.32 -4.86 -18.86
CA PHE A 85 -6.71 -5.54 -17.62
C PHE A 85 -6.11 -6.94 -17.49
N THR A 86 -5.73 -7.56 -18.60
CA THR A 86 -5.01 -8.84 -18.60
C THR A 86 -3.57 -8.64 -18.13
N GLU A 87 -2.84 -7.66 -18.66
CA GLU A 87 -1.47 -7.35 -18.22
C GLU A 87 -1.43 -6.91 -16.75
N ILE A 88 -2.43 -6.14 -16.28
CA ILE A 88 -2.54 -5.78 -14.87
C ILE A 88 -2.85 -7.02 -14.01
N ALA A 89 -3.70 -7.93 -14.50
CA ALA A 89 -3.98 -9.17 -13.78
C ALA A 89 -2.72 -10.01 -13.61
N GLU A 90 -1.95 -10.19 -14.69
CA GLU A 90 -0.69 -10.94 -14.68
C GLU A 90 0.36 -10.29 -13.77
N LYS A 91 0.55 -8.97 -13.87
CA LYS A 91 1.51 -8.22 -13.05
C LYS A 91 1.25 -8.35 -11.54
N HIS A 92 -0.01 -8.42 -11.15
CA HIS A 92 -0.42 -8.57 -9.75
C HIS A 92 -0.76 -10.02 -9.39
N GLU A 93 -0.31 -11.00 -10.19
CA GLU A 93 -0.48 -12.43 -9.94
C GLU A 93 -1.94 -12.86 -9.70
N PHE A 94 -2.89 -12.18 -10.34
CA PHE A 94 -4.28 -12.60 -10.34
C PHE A 94 -4.47 -13.73 -11.35
N SER A 95 -5.21 -14.76 -10.95
CA SER A 95 -5.49 -15.93 -11.79
C SER A 95 -6.25 -15.60 -13.09
N SER A 96 -6.93 -14.44 -13.15
CA SER A 96 -7.61 -13.95 -14.34
C SER A 96 -7.98 -12.46 -14.22
N SER A 97 -8.30 -11.84 -15.36
CA SER A 97 -8.91 -10.50 -15.42
C SER A 97 -10.30 -10.43 -14.76
N ALA A 98 -11.02 -11.56 -14.70
CA ALA A 98 -12.26 -11.68 -13.95
C ALA A 98 -12.02 -11.56 -12.43
N TYR A 99 -10.95 -12.19 -11.93
CA TYR A 99 -10.58 -12.08 -10.52
C TYR A 99 -10.11 -10.66 -10.16
N LEU A 100 -9.36 -9.98 -11.04
CA LEU A 100 -9.07 -8.54 -10.91
C LEU A 100 -10.36 -7.71 -10.79
N THR A 101 -11.38 -8.04 -11.58
CA THR A 101 -12.67 -7.34 -11.52
C THR A 101 -13.40 -7.57 -10.20
N PHE A 102 -13.41 -8.81 -9.71
CA PHE A 102 -13.94 -9.13 -8.39
C PHE A 102 -13.19 -8.37 -7.28
N PHE A 103 -11.86 -8.41 -7.31
CA PHE A 103 -10.99 -7.68 -6.38
C PHE A 103 -11.33 -6.18 -6.34
N CYS A 104 -11.45 -5.54 -7.50
CA CYS A 104 -11.78 -4.11 -7.56
C CYS A 104 -13.19 -3.80 -7.01
N LYS A 105 -14.16 -4.69 -7.22
CA LYS A 105 -15.50 -4.52 -6.62
C LYS A 105 -15.45 -4.67 -5.10
N GLN A 106 -14.68 -5.61 -4.58
CA GLN A 106 -14.54 -5.82 -3.14
C GLN A 106 -13.85 -4.63 -2.46
N HIS A 107 -12.75 -4.13 -3.03
CA HIS A 107 -11.94 -3.08 -2.40
C HIS A 107 -12.40 -1.65 -2.71
N PHE A 108 -13.00 -1.40 -3.88
CA PHE A 108 -13.34 -0.05 -4.33
C PHE A 108 -14.83 0.13 -4.70
N GLY A 109 -15.63 -0.93 -4.62
CA GLY A 109 -17.04 -0.90 -5.02
C GLY A 109 -17.28 -0.70 -6.52
N LYS A 110 -16.22 -0.70 -7.35
CA LYS A 110 -16.28 -0.34 -8.78
C LYS A 110 -15.47 -1.31 -9.63
N THR A 111 -15.82 -1.45 -10.90
CA THR A 111 -15.04 -2.28 -11.83
C THR A 111 -13.75 -1.58 -12.26
N PRO A 112 -12.70 -2.32 -12.71
CA PRO A 112 -11.47 -1.72 -13.24
C PRO A 112 -11.73 -0.71 -14.37
N ALA A 113 -12.70 -1.01 -15.25
CA ALA A 113 -13.12 -0.12 -16.33
C ALA A 113 -13.77 1.18 -15.81
N THR A 114 -14.62 1.08 -14.80
CA THR A 114 -15.23 2.24 -14.14
C THR A 114 -14.19 3.09 -13.44
N LEU A 115 -13.24 2.48 -12.73
CA LEU A 115 -12.15 3.18 -12.04
C LEU A 115 -11.28 3.97 -13.03
N ARG A 116 -10.85 3.34 -14.13
CA ARG A 116 -10.08 4.00 -15.19
C ARG A 116 -10.84 5.16 -15.85
N LYS A 117 -12.14 4.99 -16.07
CA LYS A 117 -13.00 6.05 -16.65
C LYS A 117 -13.17 7.24 -15.70
N ASN A 118 -13.39 6.99 -14.41
CA ASN A 118 -13.58 8.06 -13.42
C ASN A 118 -12.30 8.88 -13.22
N TRP A 119 -11.13 8.22 -13.22
CA TRP A 119 -9.85 8.94 -13.17
C TRP A 119 -9.66 9.89 -14.36
N LYS A 120 -9.99 9.44 -15.58
CA LYS A 120 -9.91 10.28 -16.79
C LYS A 120 -10.87 11.47 -16.75
N LYS A 121 -11.94 11.41 -15.94
CA LYS A 121 -12.90 12.49 -15.76
C LYS A 121 -12.55 13.45 -14.62
N GLY A 122 -11.53 13.17 -13.80
CA GLY A 122 -11.17 13.99 -12.64
C GLY A 122 -12.03 13.74 -11.39
N ASP A 123 -12.98 12.79 -11.45
CA ASP A 123 -13.94 12.51 -10.37
C ASP A 123 -13.43 11.39 -9.44
N ILE A 124 -12.35 11.62 -8.70
CA ILE A 124 -12.02 10.76 -7.55
C ILE A 124 -12.08 11.57 -6.26
N ASP A 125 -13.23 11.48 -5.61
CA ASP A 125 -13.41 11.81 -4.21
C ASP A 125 -12.78 10.68 -3.38
N ILE A 126 -11.48 10.80 -3.10
CA ILE A 126 -10.82 9.98 -2.09
C ILE A 126 -11.22 10.62 -0.77
N LYS A 127 -12.23 10.05 -0.10
CA LYS A 127 -12.56 10.44 1.28
C LYS A 127 -11.27 10.38 2.11
N SER A 128 -10.81 11.57 2.50
CA SER A 128 -9.72 11.78 3.46
C SER A 128 -10.18 11.48 4.88
#